data_AF-A0A1H0UJ97-F1
#
_entry.id   AF-A0A1H0UJ97-F1
#
_cell.length_a   1.000
_cell.length_b   1.000
_cell.length_c   1.000
_cell.angle_alpha   90.00
_cell.angle_beta   90.00
_cell.angle_gamma   90.00
#
_symmetry.space_group_name_H-M   'P 1'
#
loop_
_entity.id
_entity.type
_entity.pdbx_description
1 polymer ?
#
loop_
_entity_poly.entity_id
_entity_poly.type
_entity_poly.pdbx_seq_one_letter_code
_entity_poly.pdbx_strand_id
1 'polypeptide(L)'
;MKKILLPQRAMITPKNVLEEISKFDYINKSPYSKTYYNVPGITWDYKPEGSLRISDHWNFKSNGSRHCVLDYTEDLIENYWMLAKYIDGKYHVLEEFGSNVAGYIFSEVSKKDLELIKDLYEIGCIVNSKKWNKKYQVKPKLVAETHTKNKKLLSKSINSERLNKFMDQNKNVKKIVYIEEQYMDIIEDVLNLYKNSSEFDELCKSNKGVNELINTYKAYKFKNDEIESFEKIYILILDNTMAINFTIP
;
A
#
# COMPACT_ATOMS: atom_id res chain seq x y z
N MET A 1 5.69 18.19 -5.57
CA MET A 1 4.83 17.07 -5.16
C MET A 1 5.69 15.83 -5.27
N LYS A 2 5.68 15.00 -4.23
CA LYS A 2 6.62 13.88 -4.11
C LYS A 2 6.03 12.58 -4.66
N LYS A 3 4.85 12.19 -4.17
CA LYS A 3 4.13 10.99 -4.59
C LYS A 3 2.62 11.10 -4.29
N ILE A 4 1.84 10.22 -4.90
CA ILE A 4 0.46 9.94 -4.52
C ILE A 4 0.41 8.51 -3.98
N LEU A 5 -0.26 8.31 -2.83
CA LEU A 5 -0.58 6.99 -2.32
C LEU A 5 -1.95 6.56 -2.84
N LEU A 6 -1.97 5.48 -3.62
CA LEU A 6 -3.19 4.93 -4.19
C LEU A 6 -3.76 3.83 -3.31
N PRO A 7 -5.05 3.90 -2.91
CA PRO A 7 -5.65 2.87 -2.09
C PRO A 7 -5.83 1.58 -2.90
N GLN A 8 -5.47 0.45 -2.31
CA GLN A 8 -5.64 -0.89 -2.85
C GLN A 8 -6.39 -1.72 -1.83
N ARG A 9 -7.49 -2.36 -2.25
CA ARG A 9 -8.29 -3.20 -1.34
C ARG A 9 -7.40 -4.29 -0.73
N ALA A 10 -7.48 -4.44 0.58
CA ALA A 10 -6.71 -5.41 1.34
C ALA A 10 -7.43 -5.79 2.63
N MET A 11 -6.93 -6.84 3.28
CA MET A 11 -7.26 -7.16 4.66
C MET A 11 -6.27 -6.44 5.56
N ILE A 12 -6.78 -5.61 6.47
CA ILE A 12 -5.99 -4.71 7.33
C ILE A 12 -6.20 -5.04 8.80
N THR A 13 -5.34 -4.46 9.62
CA THR A 13 -5.36 -4.64 11.08
C THR A 13 -6.67 -4.08 11.65
N PRO A 14 -7.42 -4.84 12.48
CA PRO A 14 -8.63 -4.34 13.11
C PRO A 14 -8.38 -3.10 13.98
N LYS A 15 -9.37 -2.20 14.06
CA LYS A 15 -9.22 -0.92 14.78
C LYS A 15 -8.95 -1.13 16.28
N ASN A 16 -9.65 -2.05 16.92
CA ASN A 16 -9.46 -2.42 18.32
C ASN A 16 -8.04 -2.95 18.61
N VAL A 17 -7.42 -3.65 17.66
CA VAL A 17 -6.01 -4.08 17.78
C VAL A 17 -5.07 -2.87 17.82
N LEU A 18 -5.28 -1.89 16.94
CA LEU A 18 -4.48 -0.65 16.91
C LEU A 18 -4.65 0.17 18.20
N GLU A 19 -5.89 0.25 18.69
CA GLU A 19 -6.22 0.88 19.97
C GLU A 19 -5.51 0.16 21.13
N GLU A 20 -5.45 -1.18 21.14
CA GLU A 20 -4.75 -1.92 22.18
C GLU A 20 -3.23 -1.73 22.13
N ILE A 21 -2.63 -1.77 20.93
CA ILE A 21 -1.19 -1.50 20.75
C ILE A 21 -0.83 -0.11 21.29
N SER A 22 -1.71 0.88 21.11
CA SER A 22 -1.47 2.25 21.57
C SER A 22 -1.42 2.41 23.09
N LYS A 23 -1.90 1.41 23.86
CA LYS A 23 -1.83 1.38 25.32
C LYS A 23 -0.47 0.91 25.84
N PHE A 24 0.41 0.38 24.99
CA PHE A 24 1.73 -0.06 25.41
C PHE A 24 2.63 1.14 25.70
N ASP A 25 3.23 1.17 26.89
CA ASP A 25 4.24 2.18 27.27
C ASP A 25 5.47 2.16 26.34
N TYR A 26 5.76 1.00 25.76
CA TYR A 26 6.83 0.80 24.79
C TYR A 26 6.35 -0.11 23.66
N ILE A 27 6.59 0.28 22.40
CA ILE A 27 6.16 -0.51 21.24
C ILE A 27 7.40 -1.05 20.51
N ASN A 28 7.63 -2.35 20.61
CA ASN A 28 8.61 -3.07 19.79
C ASN A 28 7.90 -3.76 18.62
N LYS A 29 7.99 -3.19 17.42
CA LYS A 29 7.41 -3.78 16.21
C LYS A 29 8.41 -4.73 15.54
N SER A 30 7.97 -5.95 15.24
CA SER A 30 8.73 -6.88 14.42
C SER A 30 9.01 -6.28 13.03
N PRO A 31 10.26 -6.31 12.54
CA PRO A 31 10.56 -5.84 11.19
C PRO A 31 10.04 -6.78 10.10
N TYR A 32 9.65 -8.01 10.46
CA TYR A 32 9.26 -9.06 9.52
C TYR A 32 7.75 -9.33 9.47
N SER A 33 6.99 -8.78 10.42
CA SER A 33 5.58 -9.13 10.58
C SER A 33 4.78 -8.04 11.30
N LYS A 34 3.44 -8.12 11.25
CA LYS A 34 2.56 -7.27 12.05
C LYS A 34 2.45 -7.80 13.49
N THR A 35 3.58 -7.80 14.19
CA THR A 35 3.68 -8.23 15.59
C THR A 35 4.24 -7.12 16.45
N TYR A 36 3.66 -6.93 17.62
CA TYR A 36 4.00 -5.86 18.55
C TYR A 36 4.24 -6.44 19.94
N TYR A 37 5.26 -5.93 20.64
CA TYR A 37 5.53 -6.28 22.02
C TYR A 37 5.61 -5.02 22.89
N ASN A 38 5.25 -5.16 24.17
CA ASN A 38 5.27 -4.04 25.11
C ASN A 38 6.65 -3.78 25.75
N VAL A 39 7.71 -4.48 25.32
CA VAL A 39 9.04 -4.44 25.95
C VAL A 39 10.17 -4.38 24.91
N PRO A 40 11.32 -3.79 25.25
CA PRO A 40 12.53 -3.86 24.44
C PRO A 40 13.17 -5.26 24.50
N GLY A 41 14.22 -5.47 23.69
CA GLY A 41 15.08 -6.65 23.84
C GLY A 41 14.48 -7.98 23.36
N ILE A 42 13.36 -7.94 22.63
CA ILE A 42 12.81 -9.13 21.96
C ILE A 42 13.77 -9.57 20.85
N THR A 43 14.19 -10.83 20.90
CA THR A 43 14.94 -11.47 19.82
C THR A 43 14.20 -12.70 19.34
N TRP A 44 14.74 -13.44 18.38
CA TRP A 44 14.18 -14.71 17.96
C TRP A 44 14.12 -15.72 19.13
N ASP A 45 15.22 -15.85 19.86
CA ASP A 45 15.43 -16.88 20.88
C ASP A 45 15.10 -16.44 22.30
N TYR A 46 14.81 -15.15 22.51
CA TYR A 46 14.52 -14.61 23.85
C TYR A 46 13.24 -13.79 23.86
N LYS A 47 12.41 -14.04 24.88
CA LYS A 47 11.22 -13.26 25.25
C LYS A 47 11.28 -13.01 26.75
N PRO A 48 11.22 -11.76 27.22
CA PRO A 48 11.15 -11.47 28.64
C PRO A 48 9.90 -12.11 29.28
N GLU A 49 10.08 -12.69 30.46
CA GLU A 49 8.98 -13.21 31.27
C GLU A 49 7.96 -12.11 31.58
N GLY A 50 6.68 -12.43 31.44
CA GLY A 50 5.58 -11.50 31.62
C GLY A 50 5.37 -10.48 30.49
N SER A 51 6.16 -10.53 29.41
CA SER A 51 5.98 -9.65 28.25
C SER A 51 4.67 -9.91 27.51
N LEU A 52 4.08 -8.84 26.97
CA LEU A 52 2.89 -8.89 26.15
C LEU A 52 3.27 -8.92 24.67
N ARG A 53 2.49 -9.68 23.90
CA ARG A 53 2.58 -9.77 22.44
C ARG A 53 1.19 -9.64 21.84
N ILE A 54 1.06 -8.78 20.83
CA ILE A 54 -0.10 -8.70 19.96
C ILE A 54 0.31 -9.15 18.56
N SER A 55 -0.38 -10.17 18.01
CA SER A 55 -0.03 -10.77 16.71
C SER A 55 -1.22 -11.47 16.07
N ASP A 56 -1.22 -11.54 14.74
CA ASP A 56 -2.19 -12.30 13.93
C ASP A 56 -1.75 -13.73 13.58
N HIS A 57 -0.60 -14.17 14.10
CA HIS A 57 -0.03 -15.48 13.82
C HIS A 57 0.71 -16.05 15.03
N TRP A 58 0.48 -17.33 15.27
CA TRP A 58 0.94 -18.08 16.45
C TRP A 58 1.29 -19.52 16.07
N ASN A 59 2.10 -20.19 16.89
CA ASN A 59 2.48 -21.60 16.70
C ASN A 59 3.14 -21.95 15.34
N PHE A 60 3.73 -20.97 14.65
CA PHE A 60 4.31 -21.18 13.33
C PHE A 60 5.68 -21.88 13.39
N LYS A 61 6.03 -22.61 12.33
CA LYS A 61 7.32 -23.30 12.22
C LYS A 61 8.29 -22.48 11.38
N SER A 62 9.50 -22.28 11.89
CA SER A 62 10.60 -21.63 11.16
C SER A 62 11.94 -22.14 11.69
N ASN A 63 12.90 -22.33 10.78
CA ASN A 63 14.21 -22.94 11.08
C ASN A 63 14.10 -24.27 11.85
N GLY A 64 13.13 -25.11 11.46
CA GLY A 64 12.91 -26.43 12.08
C GLY A 64 12.28 -26.40 13.48
N SER A 65 12.06 -25.22 14.07
CA SER A 65 11.50 -25.05 15.41
C SER A 65 10.13 -24.38 15.37
N ARG A 66 9.27 -24.68 16.35
CA ARG A 66 7.99 -24.00 16.54
C ARG A 66 8.20 -22.75 17.39
N HIS A 67 7.61 -21.64 16.96
CA HIS A 67 7.74 -20.34 17.61
C HIS A 67 6.40 -19.87 18.16
N CYS A 68 6.48 -19.03 19.19
CA CYS A 68 5.33 -18.31 19.73
C CYS A 68 4.21 -19.26 20.16
N VAL A 69 4.62 -20.24 20.98
CA VAL A 69 3.79 -21.36 21.38
C VAL A 69 2.72 -20.90 22.35
N LEU A 70 1.45 -21.14 22.03
CA LEU A 70 0.33 -20.90 22.93
C LEU A 70 0.24 -22.01 23.98
N ASP A 71 -0.29 -21.69 25.16
CA ASP A 71 -0.43 -22.63 26.27
C ASP A 71 -1.53 -23.69 26.04
N TYR A 72 -2.60 -23.32 25.33
CA TYR A 72 -3.80 -24.14 25.16
C TYR A 72 -3.86 -24.93 23.85
N THR A 73 -3.02 -24.63 22.85
CA THR A 73 -3.03 -25.33 21.56
C THR A 73 -1.67 -25.32 20.88
N GLU A 74 -1.44 -26.33 20.04
CA GLU A 74 -0.28 -26.47 19.17
C GLU A 74 -0.55 -26.18 17.69
N ASP A 75 -1.82 -25.89 17.36
CA ASP A 75 -2.27 -25.66 15.98
C ASP A 75 -1.70 -24.35 15.44
N LEU A 76 -1.33 -24.34 14.16
CA LEU A 76 -0.94 -23.12 13.46
C LEU A 76 -2.14 -22.17 13.39
N ILE A 77 -1.96 -20.94 13.87
CA ILE A 77 -2.97 -19.89 13.77
C ILE A 77 -2.38 -18.79 12.89
N GLU A 78 -3.15 -18.40 11.86
CA GLU A 78 -2.83 -17.31 10.95
C GLU A 78 -4.09 -16.46 10.73
N ASN A 79 -3.90 -15.15 10.52
CA ASN A 79 -4.99 -14.20 10.30
C ASN A 79 -6.02 -14.17 11.48
N TYR A 80 -5.53 -14.30 12.71
CA TYR A 80 -6.36 -14.17 13.92
C TYR A 80 -5.59 -13.46 15.02
N TRP A 81 -6.01 -12.24 15.33
CA TRP A 81 -5.34 -11.34 16.24
C TRP A 81 -5.65 -11.68 17.69
N MET A 82 -4.59 -11.80 18.49
CA MET A 82 -4.69 -12.03 19.93
C MET A 82 -3.65 -11.19 20.67
N LEU A 83 -3.98 -10.82 21.90
CA LEU A 83 -3.05 -10.34 22.91
C LEU A 83 -2.75 -11.51 23.84
N ALA A 84 -1.47 -11.80 24.04
CA ALA A 84 -1.05 -12.85 24.97
C ALA A 84 0.14 -12.42 25.82
N LYS A 85 0.25 -13.01 27.01
CA LYS A 85 1.35 -12.82 27.94
C LYS A 85 2.29 -14.02 27.93
N TYR A 86 3.59 -13.78 27.87
CA TYR A 86 4.60 -14.83 27.95
C TYR A 86 4.78 -15.27 29.42
N ILE A 87 4.52 -16.54 29.71
CA ILE A 87 4.68 -17.15 31.03
C ILE A 87 5.27 -18.55 30.88
N ASP A 88 6.34 -18.85 31.62
CA ASP A 88 6.96 -20.18 31.70
C ASP A 88 7.21 -20.85 30.33
N GLY A 89 7.69 -20.06 29.37
CA GLY A 89 8.05 -20.55 28.04
C GLY A 89 6.94 -20.52 26.99
N LYS A 90 5.69 -20.19 27.36
CA LYS A 90 4.52 -20.17 26.46
C LYS A 90 3.74 -18.86 26.55
N TYR A 91 2.85 -18.64 25.59
CA TYR A 91 1.96 -17.49 25.55
C TYR A 91 0.55 -17.86 26.03
N HIS A 92 0.05 -17.13 27.02
CA HIS A 92 -1.30 -17.26 27.56
C HIS A 92 -2.17 -16.12 27.01
N VAL A 93 -3.24 -16.47 26.31
CA VAL A 93 -4.14 -15.47 25.69
C VAL A 93 -4.86 -14.68 26.77
N LEU A 94 -4.85 -13.36 26.62
CA LEU A 94 -5.58 -12.41 27.45
C LEU A 94 -6.81 -11.87 26.74
N GLU A 95 -6.71 -11.64 25.43
CA GLU A 95 -7.79 -11.10 24.61
C GLU A 95 -7.69 -11.58 23.17
N GLU A 96 -8.85 -11.82 22.55
CA GLU A 96 -9.00 -12.19 21.14
C GLU A 96 -9.70 -11.06 20.38
N PHE A 97 -9.10 -10.59 19.28
CA PHE A 97 -9.63 -9.49 18.48
C PHE A 97 -10.27 -9.95 17.17
N GLY A 98 -10.11 -11.23 16.80
CA GLY A 98 -10.63 -11.79 15.55
C GLY A 98 -9.69 -11.63 14.36
N SER A 99 -10.22 -11.88 13.16
CA SER A 99 -9.44 -11.81 11.92
C SER A 99 -9.21 -10.38 11.42
N ASN A 100 -8.30 -10.22 10.46
CA ASN A 100 -8.17 -8.97 9.72
C ASN A 100 -9.53 -8.56 9.12
N VAL A 101 -9.71 -7.25 8.94
CA VAL A 101 -10.94 -6.66 8.40
C VAL A 101 -10.70 -6.04 7.03
N ALA A 102 -11.75 -5.85 6.25
CA ALA A 102 -11.63 -5.22 4.94
C ALA A 102 -11.23 -3.74 5.07
N GLY A 103 -10.30 -3.31 4.23
CA GLY A 103 -9.85 -1.92 4.14
C GLY A 103 -8.92 -1.73 2.95
N TYR A 104 -7.95 -0.83 3.10
CA TYR A 104 -7.05 -0.40 2.04
C TYR A 104 -5.60 -0.34 2.53
N ILE A 105 -4.68 -0.81 1.70
CA ILE A 105 -3.25 -0.50 1.79
C ILE A 105 -2.87 0.46 0.67
N PHE A 106 -1.69 1.08 0.77
CA PHE A 106 -1.27 2.08 -0.20
C PHE A 106 -0.19 1.58 -1.16
N SER A 107 -0.43 1.79 -2.46
CA SER A 107 0.59 1.72 -3.51
C SER A 107 1.12 3.12 -3.81
N GLU A 108 2.41 3.34 -3.60
CA GLU A 108 3.01 4.65 -3.88
C GLU A 108 3.23 4.87 -5.37
N VAL A 109 2.77 5.97 -5.94
CA VAL A 109 3.04 6.37 -7.33
C VAL A 109 3.81 7.68 -7.31
N SER A 110 5.05 7.65 -7.79
CA SER A 110 5.94 8.83 -7.74
C SER A 110 5.53 9.89 -8.76
N LYS A 111 6.01 11.12 -8.59
CA LYS A 111 5.88 12.17 -9.62
C LYS A 111 6.33 11.69 -11.01
N LYS A 112 7.47 11.00 -11.08
CA LYS A 112 7.99 10.44 -12.33
C LYS A 112 7.05 9.38 -12.93
N ASP A 113 6.45 8.52 -12.10
CA ASP A 113 5.45 7.57 -12.58
C ASP A 113 4.24 8.30 -13.16
N LEU A 114 3.75 9.36 -12.50
CA LEU A 114 2.60 10.16 -12.95
C LEU A 114 2.87 10.85 -14.29
N GLU A 115 4.06 11.40 -14.49
CA GLU A 115 4.46 11.99 -15.78
C GLU A 115 4.43 10.96 -16.91
N LEU A 116 4.95 9.75 -16.65
CA LEU A 116 4.92 8.67 -17.63
C LEU A 116 3.50 8.15 -17.88
N ILE A 117 2.69 8.00 -16.82
CA ILE A 117 1.29 7.59 -16.94
C ILE A 117 0.52 8.61 -17.76
N LYS A 118 0.73 9.91 -17.54
CA LYS A 118 0.13 11.00 -18.32
C LYS A 118 0.48 10.87 -19.80
N ASP A 119 1.76 10.73 -20.13
CA ASP A 119 2.21 10.57 -21.51
C ASP A 119 1.58 9.33 -22.18
N LEU A 120 1.44 8.22 -21.44
CA LEU A 120 0.79 7.01 -21.94
C LEU A 120 -0.73 7.20 -22.10
N TYR A 121 -1.37 7.93 -21.18
CA TYR A 121 -2.79 8.23 -21.22
C TYR A 121 -3.14 9.08 -22.46
N GLU A 122 -2.36 10.13 -22.72
CA GLU A 122 -2.54 11.05 -23.85
C GLU A 122 -2.41 10.37 -25.22
N ILE A 123 -1.59 9.32 -25.34
CA ILE A 123 -1.45 8.53 -26.59
C ILE A 123 -2.47 7.39 -26.73
N GLY A 124 -3.47 7.32 -25.85
CA GLY A 124 -4.54 6.32 -25.90
C GLY A 124 -4.30 5.07 -25.04
N CYS A 125 -3.49 5.18 -23.99
CA CYS A 125 -3.26 4.16 -22.95
C CYS A 125 -2.57 2.86 -23.38
N ILE A 126 -2.28 2.67 -24.68
CA ILE A 126 -1.59 1.49 -25.21
C ILE A 126 -0.54 1.96 -26.23
N VAL A 127 0.67 1.42 -26.14
CA VAL A 127 1.77 1.77 -27.04
C VAL A 127 2.63 0.55 -27.38
N ASN A 128 3.31 0.61 -28.51
CA ASN A 128 4.34 -0.35 -28.84
C ASN A 128 5.50 -0.30 -27.81
N SER A 129 5.83 -1.44 -27.21
CA SER A 129 6.88 -1.56 -26.19
C SER A 129 8.26 -1.04 -26.65
N LYS A 130 8.65 -1.31 -27.91
CA LYS A 130 9.93 -0.83 -28.46
C LYS A 130 9.95 0.70 -28.53
N LYS A 131 8.84 1.33 -28.93
CA LYS A 131 8.72 2.79 -28.96
C LYS A 131 8.81 3.38 -27.56
N TRP A 132 8.12 2.78 -26.60
CA TRP A 132 8.15 3.19 -25.19
C TRP A 132 9.56 3.11 -24.61
N ASN A 133 10.20 1.95 -24.71
CA ASN A 133 11.53 1.72 -24.16
C ASN A 133 12.60 2.61 -24.81
N LYS A 134 12.47 2.95 -26.10
CA LYS A 134 13.36 3.90 -26.76
C LYS A 134 13.27 5.31 -26.15
N LYS A 135 12.06 5.73 -25.72
CA LYS A 135 11.83 7.07 -25.18
C LYS A 135 12.16 7.18 -23.69
N TYR A 136 11.69 6.23 -22.87
CA TYR A 136 11.74 6.36 -21.41
C TYR A 136 12.65 5.38 -20.70
N GLN A 137 12.98 4.24 -21.33
CA GLN A 137 13.81 3.16 -20.77
C GLN A 137 13.30 2.56 -19.44
N VAL A 138 12.12 2.98 -18.97
CA VAL A 138 11.52 2.53 -17.71
C VAL A 138 10.03 2.26 -17.91
N LYS A 139 9.49 1.36 -17.10
CA LYS A 139 8.05 1.10 -17.03
C LYS A 139 7.51 1.72 -15.73
N PRO A 140 6.56 2.66 -15.80
CA PRO A 140 5.97 3.24 -14.59
C PRO A 140 5.11 2.20 -13.86
N LYS A 141 4.71 2.53 -12.63
CA LYS A 141 3.66 1.78 -11.93
C LYS A 141 2.32 1.83 -12.67
N LEU A 142 1.41 0.91 -12.32
CA LEU A 142 0.07 0.74 -12.93
C LEU A 142 0.06 0.31 -14.41
N VAL A 143 1.25 0.07 -14.96
CA VAL A 143 1.47 -0.26 -16.36
C VAL A 143 2.03 -1.67 -16.48
N ALA A 144 1.38 -2.44 -17.35
CA ALA A 144 1.81 -3.77 -17.73
C ALA A 144 2.51 -3.75 -19.10
N GLU A 145 3.30 -4.79 -19.35
CA GLU A 145 3.94 -5.00 -20.63
C GLU A 145 3.78 -6.47 -21.01
N THR A 146 3.27 -6.75 -22.22
CA THR A 146 3.09 -8.13 -22.67
C THR A 146 3.10 -8.27 -24.18
N HIS A 147 3.17 -9.51 -24.65
CA HIS A 147 3.07 -9.84 -26.06
C HIS A 147 1.61 -9.87 -26.52
N THR A 148 1.34 -9.34 -27.72
CA THR A 148 -0.01 -9.30 -28.33
C THR A 148 -0.60 -10.69 -28.62
N LYS A 149 0.25 -11.73 -28.65
CA LYS A 149 -0.15 -13.14 -28.73
C LYS A 149 -0.69 -13.72 -27.42
N ASN A 150 -0.44 -13.09 -26.27
CA ASN A 150 -0.90 -13.59 -24.97
C ASN A 150 -2.36 -13.21 -24.71
N LYS A 151 -3.27 -13.81 -25.47
CA LYS A 151 -4.71 -13.46 -25.45
C LYS A 151 -5.34 -13.61 -24.08
N LYS A 152 -4.96 -14.65 -23.31
CA LYS A 152 -5.48 -14.92 -21.96
C LYS A 152 -5.14 -13.81 -20.97
N LEU A 153 -3.94 -13.24 -21.04
CA LEU A 153 -3.56 -12.13 -20.15
C LEU A 153 -4.24 -10.83 -20.60
N LEU A 154 -4.24 -10.57 -21.91
CA LEU A 154 -4.82 -9.34 -22.46
C LEU A 154 -6.31 -9.24 -22.15
N SER A 155 -7.07 -10.32 -22.30
CA SER A 155 -8.51 -10.33 -21.99
C SER A 155 -8.83 -10.06 -20.52
N LYS A 156 -7.86 -10.23 -19.61
CA LYS A 156 -8.01 -9.93 -18.18
C LYS A 156 -7.56 -8.53 -17.79
N SER A 157 -6.75 -7.89 -18.62
CA SER A 157 -6.00 -6.68 -18.23
C SER A 157 -6.21 -5.49 -19.16
N ILE A 158 -6.94 -5.66 -20.27
CA ILE A 158 -7.30 -4.61 -21.21
C ILE A 158 -8.72 -4.85 -21.73
N ASN A 159 -9.55 -3.81 -21.77
CA ASN A 159 -10.80 -3.81 -22.51
C ASN A 159 -10.59 -4.19 -24.00
N SER A 160 -11.45 -5.06 -24.52
CA SER A 160 -11.35 -5.58 -25.89
C SER A 160 -11.48 -4.51 -26.96
N GLU A 161 -12.36 -3.52 -26.78
CA GLU A 161 -12.55 -2.41 -27.71
C GLU A 161 -11.28 -1.56 -27.82
N ARG A 162 -10.70 -1.21 -26.67
CA ARG A 162 -9.45 -0.43 -26.59
C ARG A 162 -8.29 -1.17 -27.26
N LEU A 163 -8.18 -2.47 -27.02
CA LEU A 163 -7.16 -3.30 -27.66
C LEU A 163 -7.36 -3.40 -29.18
N ASN A 164 -8.59 -3.63 -29.64
CA ASN A 164 -8.90 -3.76 -31.06
C ASN A 164 -8.59 -2.46 -31.81
N LYS A 165 -9.04 -1.31 -31.29
CA LYS A 165 -8.73 0.01 -31.84
C LYS A 165 -7.23 0.24 -31.99
N PHE A 166 -6.43 -0.13 -30.98
CA PHE A 166 -4.98 -0.03 -31.05
C PHE A 166 -4.38 -0.93 -32.15
N MET A 167 -4.83 -2.19 -32.22
CA MET A 167 -4.29 -3.19 -33.17
C MET A 167 -4.63 -2.85 -34.62
N ASP A 168 -5.81 -2.28 -34.88
CA ASP A 168 -6.24 -1.85 -36.21
C ASP A 168 -5.34 -0.73 -36.76
N GLN A 169 -4.95 0.20 -35.88
CA GLN A 169 -4.05 1.31 -36.20
C GLN A 169 -2.57 0.91 -36.25
N ASN A 170 -2.19 -0.17 -35.56
CA ASN A 170 -0.81 -0.59 -35.37
C ASN A 170 -0.59 -2.04 -35.80
N LYS A 171 -0.69 -2.29 -37.11
CA LYS A 171 -0.41 -3.61 -37.70
C LYS A 171 1.00 -4.08 -37.34
N ASN A 172 1.14 -5.39 -37.07
CA ASN A 172 2.41 -6.08 -36.78
C ASN A 172 3.09 -5.76 -35.44
N VAL A 173 2.41 -5.10 -34.50
CA VAL A 173 2.96 -4.91 -33.14
C VAL A 173 2.94 -6.23 -32.36
N LYS A 174 4.13 -6.69 -31.93
CA LYS A 174 4.32 -7.96 -31.20
C LYS A 174 4.28 -7.83 -29.68
N LYS A 175 4.61 -6.64 -29.14
CA LYS A 175 4.71 -6.37 -27.71
C LYS A 175 4.22 -4.96 -27.41
N ILE A 176 3.40 -4.83 -26.38
CA ILE A 176 2.74 -3.57 -26.00
C ILE A 176 3.00 -3.25 -24.53
N VAL A 177 2.99 -1.96 -24.23
CA VAL A 177 2.96 -1.35 -22.90
C VAL A 177 1.59 -0.69 -22.76
N TYR A 178 0.91 -0.89 -21.63
CA TYR A 178 -0.46 -0.42 -21.45
C TYR A 178 -0.81 -0.19 -19.99
N ILE A 179 -1.73 0.75 -19.76
CA ILE A 179 -2.37 0.94 -18.44
C ILE A 179 -3.34 -0.22 -18.20
N GLU A 180 -3.17 -0.93 -17.09
CA GLU A 180 -4.04 -2.06 -16.73
C GLU A 180 -5.48 -1.59 -16.50
N GLU A 181 -6.44 -2.38 -16.97
CA GLU A 181 -7.87 -2.04 -16.92
C GLU A 181 -8.35 -1.73 -15.49
N GLN A 182 -7.85 -2.47 -14.50
CA GLN A 182 -8.21 -2.27 -13.09
C GLN A 182 -7.88 -0.87 -12.53
N TYR A 183 -7.05 -0.09 -13.24
CA TYR A 183 -6.69 1.26 -12.84
C TYR A 183 -7.35 2.32 -13.71
N MET A 184 -8.03 1.95 -14.80
CA MET A 184 -8.58 2.93 -15.75
C MET A 184 -9.57 3.90 -15.11
N ASP A 185 -10.41 3.39 -14.22
CA ASP A 185 -11.42 4.17 -13.51
C ASP A 185 -10.81 5.20 -12.54
N ILE A 186 -9.52 5.11 -12.23
CA ILE A 186 -8.85 6.01 -11.27
C ILE A 186 -7.75 6.85 -11.92
N ILE A 187 -7.30 6.52 -13.14
CA ILE A 187 -6.18 7.23 -13.77
C ILE A 187 -6.51 8.69 -14.00
N GLU A 188 -7.70 8.99 -14.52
CA GLU A 188 -8.09 10.37 -14.83
C GLU A 188 -8.06 11.23 -13.56
N ASP A 189 -8.64 10.74 -12.46
CA ASP A 189 -8.67 11.48 -11.21
C ASP A 189 -7.29 11.64 -10.58
N VAL A 190 -6.45 10.61 -10.67
CA VAL A 190 -5.05 10.67 -10.20
C VAL A 190 -4.25 11.69 -11.02
N LEU A 191 -4.46 11.76 -12.34
CA LEU A 191 -3.82 12.75 -13.20
C LEU A 191 -4.35 14.17 -12.96
N ASN A 192 -5.64 14.32 -12.65
CA ASN A 192 -6.23 15.60 -12.25
C ASN A 192 -5.66 16.06 -10.90
N LEU A 193 -5.54 15.15 -9.93
CA LEU A 193 -4.89 15.43 -8.65
C LEU A 193 -3.43 15.82 -8.85
N TYR A 194 -2.70 15.11 -9.72
CA TYR A 194 -1.34 15.48 -10.11
C TYR A 194 -1.27 16.88 -10.72
N LYS A 195 -2.17 17.22 -11.64
CA LYS A 195 -2.22 18.55 -12.26
C LYS A 195 -2.46 19.66 -11.22
N ASN A 196 -3.37 19.44 -10.29
CA ASN A 196 -3.71 20.41 -9.24
C ASN A 196 -2.64 20.50 -8.13
N SER A 197 -1.77 19.49 -8.03
CA SER A 197 -0.73 19.46 -6.98
C SER A 197 0.27 20.61 -7.03
N SER A 198 0.43 21.27 -8.19
CA SER A 198 1.31 22.43 -8.35
C SER A 198 0.89 23.62 -7.48
N GLU A 199 -0.41 23.85 -7.31
CA GLU A 199 -0.93 24.89 -6.41
C GLU A 199 -0.53 24.60 -4.96
N PHE A 200 -0.68 23.35 -4.52
CA PHE A 200 -0.30 22.94 -3.16
C PHE A 200 1.21 23.00 -2.94
N ASP A 201 2.01 22.68 -3.96
CA ASP A 201 3.47 22.83 -3.90
C ASP A 201 3.91 24.28 -3.70
N GLU A 202 3.23 25.24 -4.34
CA GLU A 202 3.53 26.66 -4.12
C GLU A 202 3.18 27.10 -2.70
N LEU A 203 2.04 26.67 -2.17
CA LEU A 203 1.65 26.95 -0.78
C LEU A 203 2.68 26.41 0.23
N CYS A 204 3.28 25.25 -0.05
CA CYS A 204 4.29 24.62 0.80
C CYS A 204 5.60 25.42 0.95
N LYS A 205 5.85 26.45 0.13
CA LYS A 205 7.10 27.23 0.14
C LYS A 205 7.16 28.30 1.22
N SER A 206 6.05 28.59 1.90
CA SER A 206 6.00 29.64 2.92
C SER A 206 5.22 29.21 4.16
N ASN A 207 5.55 29.76 5.32
CA ASN A 207 4.82 29.50 6.57
C ASN A 207 3.33 29.88 6.45
N LYS A 208 3.03 30.98 5.74
CA LYS A 208 1.65 31.41 5.49
C LYS A 208 0.89 30.38 4.66
N GLY A 209 1.49 29.87 3.58
CA GLY A 209 0.86 28.86 2.74
C GLY A 209 0.75 27.49 3.43
N VAL A 210 1.71 27.11 4.29
CA VAL A 210 1.57 25.91 5.13
C VAL A 210 0.39 26.03 6.09
N ASN A 211 0.18 27.20 6.71
CA ASN A 211 -1.00 27.43 7.54
C ASN A 211 -2.30 27.34 6.74
N GLU A 212 -2.31 27.81 5.49
CA GLU A 212 -3.46 27.68 4.58
C GLU A 212 -3.74 26.22 4.23
N LEU A 213 -2.70 25.43 3.92
CA LEU A 213 -2.81 23.99 3.70
C LEU A 213 -3.45 23.26 4.88
N ILE A 214 -3.01 23.57 6.10
CA ILE A 214 -3.55 22.96 7.32
C ILE A 214 -5.01 23.38 7.54
N ASN A 215 -5.32 24.67 7.42
CA ASN A 215 -6.63 25.19 7.81
C ASN A 215 -7.72 24.89 6.79
N THR A 216 -7.41 25.07 5.50
CA THR A 216 -8.35 24.92 4.38
C THR A 216 -8.41 23.47 3.90
N TYR A 217 -7.25 22.87 3.64
CA TYR A 217 -7.16 21.55 3.00
C TYR A 217 -6.94 20.40 4.01
N LYS A 218 -6.94 20.71 5.31
CA LYS A 218 -6.70 19.74 6.39
C LYS A 218 -5.40 18.97 6.21
N ALA A 219 -4.39 19.64 5.65
CA ALA A 219 -3.10 19.04 5.43
C ALA A 219 -2.42 18.69 6.76
N TYR A 220 -1.67 17.60 6.79
CA TYR A 220 -0.99 17.10 7.97
C TYR A 220 0.44 16.67 7.61
N LYS A 221 1.29 16.49 8.62
CA LYS A 221 2.64 15.98 8.40
C LYS A 221 2.58 14.46 8.23
N PHE A 222 2.94 13.97 7.06
CA PHE A 222 2.90 12.54 6.74
C PHE A 222 3.91 11.76 7.59
N LYS A 223 3.48 10.64 8.17
CA LYS A 223 4.36 9.68 8.85
C LYS A 223 4.48 8.41 7.99
N ASN A 224 5.72 7.94 7.78
CA ASN A 224 6.00 6.82 6.86
C ASN A 224 5.41 5.46 7.30
N ASP A 225 4.82 5.37 8.49
CA ASP A 225 4.12 4.20 9.03
C ASP A 225 2.61 4.18 8.68
N GLU A 226 2.08 5.22 8.03
CA GLU A 226 0.70 5.26 7.50
C GLU A 226 0.55 4.36 6.27
N ILE A 227 0.38 3.06 6.50
CA ILE A 227 0.32 2.03 5.44
C ILE A 227 -1.08 1.45 5.20
N GLU A 228 -2.04 1.72 6.08
CA GLU A 228 -3.39 1.15 6.08
C GLU A 228 -4.46 2.23 6.28
N SER A 229 -5.65 2.01 5.73
CA SER A 229 -6.82 2.87 5.89
C SER A 229 -8.11 2.04 5.84
N PHE A 230 -9.10 2.38 6.69
CA PHE A 230 -10.44 1.79 6.63
C PHE A 230 -11.28 2.37 5.49
N GLU A 231 -10.91 3.55 5.00
CA GLU A 231 -11.62 4.28 3.94
C GLU A 231 -10.81 4.31 2.65
N LYS A 232 -11.50 4.38 1.51
CA LYS A 232 -10.89 4.54 0.20
C LYS A 232 -10.45 6.00 0.03
N ILE A 233 -9.22 6.30 0.42
CA ILE A 233 -8.63 7.64 0.32
C ILE A 233 -7.40 7.63 -0.58
N TYR A 234 -7.15 8.75 -1.25
CA TYR A 234 -5.92 9.00 -1.99
C TYR A 234 -5.11 10.01 -1.20
N ILE A 235 -3.82 9.77 -1.01
CA ILE A 235 -2.99 10.67 -0.20
C ILE A 235 -1.98 11.35 -1.11
N LEU A 236 -2.15 12.65 -1.34
CA LEU A 236 -1.16 13.46 -2.03
C LEU A 236 -0.08 13.86 -1.04
N ILE A 237 1.17 13.49 -1.31
CA ILE A 237 2.33 13.86 -0.49
C ILE A 237 3.16 14.89 -1.23
N LEU A 238 3.31 16.06 -0.62
CA LEU A 238 4.04 17.23 -1.12
C LEU A 238 5.53 17.12 -0.81
N ASP A 239 6.34 17.99 -1.42
CA ASP A 239 7.81 17.90 -1.33
C ASP A 239 8.34 18.16 0.09
N ASN A 240 7.63 18.98 0.86
CA ASN A 240 7.95 19.27 2.27
C ASN A 240 7.37 18.24 3.25
N THR A 241 6.91 17.08 2.78
CA THR A 241 6.29 15.99 3.57
C THR A 241 4.90 16.27 4.13
N MET A 242 4.27 17.39 3.78
CA MET A 242 2.85 17.59 4.03
C MET A 242 2.03 16.63 3.17
N ALA A 243 0.94 16.10 3.72
CA ALA A 243 0.00 15.22 3.06
C ALA A 243 -1.41 15.80 3.10
N ILE A 244 -2.19 15.49 2.06
CA ILE A 244 -3.59 15.86 1.93
C ILE A 244 -4.36 14.62 1.49
N ASN A 245 -5.45 14.33 2.18
CA ASN A 245 -6.34 13.21 1.86
C ASN A 245 -7.42 13.68 0.88
N PHE A 246 -7.66 12.89 -0.16
CA PHE A 246 -8.72 13.10 -1.14
C PHE A 246 -9.63 11.88 -1.21
N THR A 247 -10.93 12.13 -1.25
CA THR A 247 -11.92 11.14 -1.64
C THR A 247 -12.31 11.44 -3.07
N ILE A 248 -11.94 10.54 -3.97
CA ILE A 248 -12.31 10.63 -5.39
C ILE A 248 -13.64 9.88 -5.55
N PRO A 249 -14.63 10.46 -6.26
CA PRO A 249 -15.93 9.84 -6.51
C PRO A 249 -15.89 8.40 -7.04
#